data_AF-A0AAD8W6C9-F1
#
_entry.id   AF-A0AAD8W6C9-F1
#
_cell.length_a   1.000
_cell.length_b   1.000
_cell.length_c   1.000
_cell.angle_alpha   90.00
_cell.angle_beta   90.00
_cell.angle_gamma   90.00
#
_symmetry.space_group_name_H-M   'P 1'
#
loop_
_entity.id
_entity.type
_entity.pdbx_description
1 polymer ?
#
loop_
_entity_poly.entity_id
_entity_poly.type
_entity_poly.pdbx_seq_one_letter_code
_entity_poly.pdbx_strand_id
1 'polypeptide(L)'
;MASSSVLHVLPVFLLVAATHAAQFTITNKCQFTVWAAAVTSGGGQQLDPGQEWQIDVPAGTTGGRVWARTGCSFDGAGNGWCETGDCGGVLQCTQYGQAPNTLAEFGLNKYEGQDFIDISVIDGFNVPLDFLPADGTAGCPKGGPRCDADITAQCPAEFQAPGGCNNACTVFKEDQ
;
A
#
# COMPACT_ATOMS: atom_id res chain seq x y z
N MET A 1 -49.69 -50.97 -8.11
CA MET A 1 -48.34 -50.94 -7.50
C MET A 1 -47.79 -49.54 -7.72
N ALA A 2 -47.83 -48.68 -6.71
CA ALA A 2 -47.33 -47.31 -6.81
C ALA A 2 -45.87 -47.32 -6.32
N SER A 3 -44.93 -47.02 -7.22
CA SER A 3 -43.51 -46.91 -6.90
C SER A 3 -43.26 -45.53 -6.30
N SER A 4 -42.82 -45.48 -5.04
CA SER A 4 -42.45 -44.24 -4.36
C SER A 4 -40.97 -43.97 -4.61
N SER A 5 -40.66 -42.97 -5.43
CA SER A 5 -39.29 -42.53 -5.68
C SER A 5 -38.82 -41.63 -4.55
N VAL A 6 -37.86 -42.10 -3.76
CA VAL A 6 -37.21 -41.34 -2.70
C VAL A 6 -36.16 -40.42 -3.32
N LEU A 7 -36.37 -39.10 -3.21
CA LEU A 7 -35.42 -38.09 -3.67
C LEU A 7 -34.32 -37.93 -2.61
N HIS A 8 -33.12 -38.42 -2.88
CA HIS A 8 -31.96 -38.20 -2.00
C HIS A 8 -31.37 -36.80 -2.26
N VAL A 9 -31.68 -35.85 -1.37
CA VAL A 9 -31.05 -34.53 -1.36
C VAL A 9 -29.68 -34.67 -0.67
N LEU A 10 -28.61 -34.64 -1.46
CA LEU A 10 -27.24 -34.65 -0.93
C LEU A 10 -26.94 -33.27 -0.32
N PRO A 11 -26.58 -33.17 0.97
CA PRO A 11 -26.25 -31.88 1.57
C PRO A 11 -24.92 -31.38 0.99
N VAL A 12 -24.97 -30.30 0.23
CA VAL A 12 -23.79 -29.58 -0.23
C VAL A 12 -23.21 -28.84 0.97
N PHE A 13 -22.15 -29.39 1.57
CA PHE A 13 -21.36 -28.67 2.55
C PHE A 13 -20.51 -27.61 1.84
N LEU A 14 -20.91 -26.35 1.92
CA LEU A 14 -20.03 -25.22 1.58
C LEU A 14 -18.92 -25.14 2.64
N LEU A 15 -17.72 -25.58 2.29
CA LEU A 15 -16.51 -25.22 3.05
C LEU A 15 -16.23 -23.74 2.78
N VAL A 16 -16.64 -22.87 3.70
CA VAL A 16 -16.17 -21.48 3.71
C VAL A 16 -14.74 -21.50 4.25
N ALA A 17 -13.76 -21.49 3.36
CA ALA A 17 -12.38 -21.24 3.75
C ALA A 17 -12.29 -19.81 4.28
N ALA A 18 -12.04 -19.64 5.57
CA ALA A 18 -11.78 -18.33 6.16
C ALA A 18 -10.43 -17.81 5.59
N THR A 19 -10.50 -16.94 4.60
CA THR A 19 -9.34 -16.18 4.14
C THR A 19 -8.93 -15.24 5.27
N HIS A 20 -7.78 -15.50 5.89
CA HIS A 20 -7.25 -14.60 6.91
C HIS A 20 -6.81 -13.32 6.21
N ALA A 21 -7.61 -12.25 6.28
CA ALA A 21 -7.16 -10.94 5.84
C ALA A 21 -6.09 -10.42 6.81
N ALA A 22 -5.02 -9.83 6.28
CA ALA A 22 -4.10 -9.06 7.09
C ALA A 22 -4.66 -7.65 7.27
N GLN A 23 -4.58 -7.11 8.47
CA GLN A 23 -4.97 -5.73 8.73
C GLN A 23 -3.74 -4.84 8.72
N PHE A 24 -3.80 -3.76 7.95
CA PHE A 24 -2.77 -2.74 7.91
C PHE A 24 -3.31 -1.50 8.60
N THR A 25 -2.55 -0.97 9.56
CA THR A 25 -2.81 0.34 10.18
C THR A 25 -1.82 1.34 9.61
N ILE A 26 -2.34 2.32 8.86
CA ILE A 26 -1.57 3.37 8.21
C ILE A 26 -1.68 4.63 9.06
N THR A 27 -0.58 5.07 9.65
CA THR A 27 -0.57 6.20 10.58
C THR A 27 0.22 7.36 10.00
N ASN A 28 -0.38 8.56 9.94
CA ASN A 28 0.37 9.76 9.60
C ASN A 28 1.06 10.33 10.85
N LYS A 29 2.38 10.13 10.97
CA LYS A 29 3.21 10.76 12.02
C LYS A 29 3.91 12.06 11.57
N CYS A 30 3.68 12.47 10.32
CA CYS A 30 4.22 13.72 9.80
C CYS A 30 3.54 14.92 10.48
N GLN A 31 4.19 16.08 10.44
CA GLN A 31 3.63 17.36 10.93
C GLN A 31 2.76 18.07 9.89
N PHE A 32 2.41 17.37 8.80
CA PHE A 32 1.58 17.86 7.70
C PHE A 32 0.60 16.78 7.25
N THR A 33 -0.49 17.19 6.61
CA THR A 33 -1.48 16.28 6.03
C THR A 33 -0.88 15.51 4.86
N VAL A 34 -1.16 14.20 4.83
CA VAL A 34 -0.87 13.34 3.69
C VAL A 34 -2.16 12.70 3.19
N TRP A 35 -2.19 12.30 1.93
CA TRP A 35 -3.26 11.47 1.40
C TRP A 35 -2.70 10.08 1.19
N ALA A 36 -2.86 9.23 2.21
CA ALA A 36 -2.48 7.83 2.11
C ALA A 36 -3.18 7.19 0.90
N ALA A 37 -2.47 6.29 0.25
CA ALA A 37 -2.94 5.54 -0.91
C ALA A 37 -2.52 4.09 -0.75
N ALA A 38 -3.40 3.18 -1.20
CA ALA A 38 -3.19 1.75 -1.07
C ALA A 38 -3.84 1.01 -2.24
N VAL A 39 -3.07 0.14 -2.88
CA VAL A 39 -3.56 -0.84 -3.84
C VAL A 39 -2.95 -2.21 -3.52
N THR A 40 -3.58 -3.35 -3.79
CA THR A 40 -4.88 -3.55 -4.44
C THR A 40 -6.07 -3.44 -3.49
N SER A 41 -5.88 -2.99 -2.25
CA SER A 41 -6.95 -2.84 -1.26
C SER A 41 -6.80 -1.51 -0.51
N GLY A 42 -7.92 -0.83 -0.25
CA GLY A 42 -7.95 0.45 0.45
C GLY A 42 -8.37 1.63 -0.41
N GLY A 43 -7.67 1.90 -1.52
CA GLY A 43 -7.91 3.10 -2.34
C GLY A 43 -7.10 4.28 -1.82
N GLY A 44 -7.74 5.26 -1.18
CA GLY A 44 -7.01 6.35 -0.55
C GLY A 44 -7.80 7.15 0.48
N GLN A 45 -7.09 7.77 1.41
CA GLN A 45 -7.68 8.52 2.52
C GLN A 45 -6.80 9.70 2.92
N GLN A 46 -7.43 10.86 3.17
CA GLN A 46 -6.73 11.98 3.79
C GLN A 46 -6.45 11.66 5.25
N LEU A 47 -5.22 11.89 5.69
CA LEU A 47 -4.77 11.74 7.06
C LEU A 47 -4.06 13.02 7.50
N ASP A 48 -4.69 13.76 8.40
CA ASP A 48 -4.05 14.85 9.13
C ASP A 48 -3.04 14.28 10.16
N PRO A 49 -2.14 15.11 10.71
CA PRO A 49 -1.16 14.66 11.70
C PRO A 49 -1.79 13.88 12.86
N GLY A 50 -1.27 12.67 13.10
CA GLY A 50 -1.74 11.75 14.15
C GLY A 50 -2.96 10.91 13.77
N GLN A 51 -3.55 11.08 12.58
CA GLN A 51 -4.66 10.24 12.12
C GLN A 51 -4.19 8.89 11.60
N GLU A 52 -5.09 7.93 11.66
CA GLU A 52 -4.89 6.55 11.26
C GLU A 52 -5.97 6.10 10.27
N TRP A 53 -5.60 5.15 9.41
CA TRP A 53 -6.49 4.47 8.50
C TRP A 53 -6.21 2.98 8.52
N GLN A 54 -7.24 2.19 8.76
CA GLN A 54 -7.17 0.74 8.75
C GLN A 54 -7.72 0.20 7.43
N ILE A 55 -6.98 -0.73 6.83
CA ILE A 55 -7.42 -1.49 5.65
C ILE A 55 -7.26 -2.97 5.90
N ASP A 56 -8.22 -3.75 5.42
CA ASP A 56 -8.14 -5.20 5.36
C ASP A 56 -7.62 -5.62 3.98
N VAL A 57 -6.53 -6.35 3.97
CA VAL A 57 -5.86 -6.84 2.76
C VAL A 57 -6.04 -8.36 2.69
N PRO A 58 -6.67 -8.91 1.64
CA PRO A 58 -6.87 -10.34 1.53
C PRO A 58 -5.56 -11.14 1.53
N ALA A 59 -5.55 -12.31 2.19
CA ALA A 59 -4.47 -13.29 2.01
C ALA A 59 -4.29 -13.63 0.52
N GLY A 60 -3.05 -13.81 0.10
CA GLY A 60 -2.72 -14.08 -1.30
C GLY A 60 -2.60 -12.83 -2.17
N THR A 61 -2.76 -11.62 -1.64
CA THR A 61 -2.51 -10.36 -2.37
C THR A 61 -1.07 -10.31 -2.92
N THR A 62 -0.91 -9.95 -4.19
CA THR A 62 0.39 -9.76 -4.88
C THR A 62 0.51 -8.32 -5.34
N GLY A 63 1.73 -7.75 -5.30
CA GLY A 63 1.99 -6.42 -5.82
C GLY A 63 1.25 -5.31 -5.06
N GLY A 64 1.02 -5.55 -3.76
CA GLY A 64 0.41 -4.57 -2.89
C GLY A 64 1.38 -3.43 -2.62
N ARG A 65 0.86 -2.19 -2.63
CA ARG A 65 1.61 -0.97 -2.34
C ARG A 65 0.79 -0.08 -1.43
N VAL A 66 1.45 0.50 -0.43
CA VAL A 66 0.97 1.64 0.36
C VAL A 66 1.98 2.77 0.21
N TRP A 67 1.51 3.99 -0.01
CA TRP A 67 2.36 5.19 -0.09
C TRP A 67 1.63 6.43 0.40
N ALA A 68 2.40 7.46 0.74
CA ALA A 68 1.87 8.79 1.05
C ALA A 68 1.87 9.67 -0.20
N ARG A 69 0.80 10.43 -0.40
CA ARG A 69 0.74 11.51 -1.39
C ARG A 69 0.78 12.86 -0.68
N THR A 70 1.46 13.84 -1.27
CA THR A 70 1.62 15.18 -0.68
C THR A 70 1.09 16.27 -1.61
N GLY A 71 0.73 17.43 -1.03
CA GLY A 71 0.30 18.60 -1.80
C GLY A 71 -0.97 18.39 -2.61
N CYS A 72 -1.92 17.59 -2.10
CA CYS A 72 -3.10 17.23 -2.87
C CYS A 72 -4.24 18.25 -2.75
N SER A 73 -5.08 18.29 -3.78
CA SER A 73 -6.35 19.01 -3.79
C SER A 73 -7.40 18.18 -4.53
N PHE A 74 -8.48 17.82 -3.84
CA PHE A 74 -9.59 17.05 -4.40
C PHE A 74 -10.91 17.82 -4.27
N ASP A 75 -11.79 17.66 -5.25
CA ASP A 75 -13.17 18.11 -5.20
C ASP A 75 -14.04 17.16 -4.34
N GLY A 76 -15.32 17.51 -4.15
CA GLY A 76 -16.25 16.69 -3.37
C GLY A 76 -16.58 15.32 -3.99
N ALA A 77 -16.23 15.09 -5.26
CA ALA A 77 -16.35 13.80 -5.93
C ALA A 77 -15.04 12.98 -5.85
N GLY A 78 -13.98 13.54 -5.25
CA GLY A 78 -12.68 12.90 -5.12
C GLY A 78 -11.80 13.02 -6.36
N ASN A 79 -12.09 13.91 -7.30
CA ASN A 79 -11.22 14.19 -8.45
C ASN A 79 -10.30 15.36 -8.15
N GLY A 80 -9.06 15.33 -8.65
CA GLY A 80 -8.07 16.30 -8.24
C GLY A 80 -6.67 15.99 -8.73
N TRP A 81 -5.69 16.33 -7.91
CA TRP A 81 -4.27 16.07 -8.17
C TRP A 81 -3.48 16.05 -6.86
N CYS A 82 -2.28 15.48 -6.90
CA CYS A 82 -1.25 15.55 -5.86
C CYS A 82 0.09 15.98 -6.47
N GLU A 83 0.93 16.65 -5.68
CA GLU A 83 2.29 17.03 -6.10
C GLU A 83 3.20 15.80 -6.22
N THR A 84 3.08 14.86 -5.28
CA THR A 84 3.80 13.57 -5.31
C THR A 84 2.85 12.39 -5.14
N GLY A 85 3.16 11.27 -5.77
CA GLY A 85 2.41 10.03 -5.62
C GLY A 85 1.01 10.02 -6.23
N ASP A 86 0.65 10.99 -7.07
CA ASP A 86 -0.67 11.06 -7.69
C ASP A 86 -1.00 9.77 -8.47
N CYS A 87 -2.22 9.26 -8.32
CA CYS A 87 -2.65 7.98 -8.89
C CYS A 87 -3.69 8.14 -10.02
N GLY A 88 -3.54 9.20 -10.81
CA GLY A 88 -4.43 9.52 -11.94
C GLY A 88 -5.51 10.53 -11.61
N GLY A 89 -5.22 11.45 -10.69
CA GLY A 89 -6.09 12.56 -10.34
C GLY A 89 -7.33 12.16 -9.55
N VAL A 90 -7.25 11.09 -8.78
CA VAL A 90 -8.36 10.57 -7.96
C VAL A 90 -7.92 10.32 -6.52
N LEU A 91 -8.82 10.58 -5.56
CA LEU A 91 -8.60 10.31 -4.15
C LEU A 91 -8.49 8.80 -3.89
N GLN A 92 -9.40 8.03 -4.49
CA GLN A 92 -9.47 6.57 -4.37
C GLN A 92 -8.61 5.91 -5.46
N CYS A 93 -7.38 5.54 -5.13
CA CYS A 93 -6.44 4.97 -6.09
C CYS A 93 -6.87 3.57 -6.57
N THR A 94 -6.85 3.37 -7.88
CA THR A 94 -7.05 2.06 -8.54
C THR A 94 -5.80 1.58 -9.31
N GLN A 95 -4.76 2.42 -9.32
CA GLN A 95 -3.48 2.18 -9.97
C GLN A 95 -2.35 2.72 -9.08
N TYR A 96 -1.10 2.39 -9.43
CA TYR A 96 0.08 2.90 -8.73
C TYR A 96 0.22 4.42 -8.90
N GLY A 97 0.86 5.05 -7.92
CA GLY A 97 1.14 6.48 -7.93
C GLY A 97 2.35 6.84 -8.78
N GLN A 98 2.39 8.08 -9.27
CA GLN A 98 3.52 8.65 -10.00
C GLN A 98 4.70 8.96 -9.06
N ALA A 99 5.91 8.66 -9.50
CA ALA A 99 7.15 9.03 -8.84
C ALA A 99 7.31 10.57 -8.72
N PRO A 100 7.97 11.10 -7.67
CA PRO A 100 8.59 10.35 -6.59
C PRO A 100 7.59 9.90 -5.51
N ASN A 101 7.65 8.66 -5.06
CA ASN A 101 6.89 8.17 -3.92
C ASN A 101 7.62 7.04 -3.18
N THR A 102 7.78 7.19 -1.86
CA THR A 102 8.32 6.12 -1.00
C THR A 102 7.25 5.03 -0.86
N LEU A 103 7.61 3.77 -1.15
CA LEU A 103 6.65 2.67 -1.19
C LEU A 103 6.85 1.71 -0.02
N ALA A 104 5.76 1.29 0.62
CA ALA A 104 5.69 0.01 1.34
C ALA A 104 5.11 -1.02 0.37
N GLU A 105 5.93 -1.98 -0.06
CA GLU A 105 5.52 -3.04 -0.98
C GLU A 105 5.31 -4.36 -0.21
N PHE A 106 4.29 -5.13 -0.60
CA PHE A 106 4.00 -6.40 0.05
C PHE A 106 3.35 -7.46 -0.85
N GLY A 107 3.63 -8.71 -0.51
CA GLY A 107 2.95 -9.89 -1.01
C GLY A 107 2.59 -10.81 0.16
N LEU A 108 1.30 -11.11 0.33
CA LEU A 108 0.81 -11.89 1.47
C LEU A 108 0.59 -13.36 1.12
N ASN A 109 0.87 -14.25 2.08
CA ASN A 109 0.70 -15.71 1.98
C ASN A 109 1.27 -16.28 0.67
N LYS A 110 2.57 -16.07 0.46
CA LYS A 110 3.31 -16.44 -0.76
C LYS A 110 4.05 -17.76 -0.59
N TYR A 111 5.35 -17.75 -0.84
CA TYR A 111 6.17 -18.94 -0.74
C TYR A 111 6.16 -19.47 0.70
N GLU A 112 5.82 -20.75 0.86
CA GLU A 112 5.69 -21.42 2.16
C GLU A 112 4.75 -20.72 3.15
N GLY A 113 3.75 -19.99 2.64
CA GLY A 113 2.78 -19.26 3.46
C GLY A 113 3.37 -18.03 4.16
N GLN A 114 4.53 -17.56 3.72
CA GLN A 114 5.20 -16.38 4.27
C GLN A 114 4.72 -15.10 3.58
N ASP A 115 4.71 -14.02 4.35
CA ASP A 115 4.53 -12.66 3.84
C ASP A 115 5.88 -12.06 3.48
N PHE A 116 5.92 -11.35 2.36
CA PHE A 116 7.10 -10.62 1.88
C PHE A 116 6.77 -9.14 1.93
N ILE A 117 7.60 -8.37 2.61
CA ILE A 117 7.45 -6.92 2.75
C ILE A 117 8.78 -6.23 2.50
N ASP A 118 8.74 -5.05 1.91
CA ASP A 118 9.89 -4.19 1.74
C ASP A 118 9.49 -2.70 1.71
N ILE A 119 10.49 -1.84 1.89
CA ILE A 119 10.37 -0.43 1.54
C ILE A 119 11.20 -0.21 0.29
N SER A 120 10.58 0.40 -0.72
CA SER A 120 11.20 0.66 -2.01
C SER A 120 11.28 2.15 -2.28
N VAL A 121 12.46 2.56 -2.74
CA VAL A 121 12.75 3.90 -3.27
C VAL A 121 13.12 3.83 -4.76
N ILE A 122 12.73 2.74 -5.43
CA ILE A 122 12.90 2.56 -6.88
C ILE A 122 12.05 3.59 -7.64
N ASP A 123 10.86 3.91 -7.12
CA ASP A 123 10.00 4.98 -7.65
C ASP A 123 10.26 6.33 -6.95
N GLY A 124 11.45 6.50 -6.35
CA GLY A 124 11.86 7.72 -5.66
C GLY A 124 11.45 7.79 -4.19
N PHE A 125 11.59 8.97 -3.60
CA PHE A 125 11.32 9.25 -2.20
C PHE A 125 10.58 10.57 -2.05
N ASN A 126 9.54 10.60 -1.22
CA ASN A 126 8.83 11.83 -0.86
C ASN A 126 8.65 11.99 0.66
N VAL A 127 8.23 10.92 1.34
CA VAL A 127 7.95 10.91 2.79
C VAL A 127 8.71 9.75 3.44
N PRO A 128 9.35 9.96 4.61
CA PRO A 128 9.93 8.87 5.40
C PRO A 128 8.88 7.83 5.79
N LEU A 129 9.28 6.56 5.84
CA LEU A 129 8.36 5.44 6.01
C LEU A 129 8.94 4.38 6.94
N ASP A 130 8.11 3.92 7.87
CA ASP A 130 8.31 2.70 8.64
C ASP A 130 7.26 1.68 8.19
N PHE A 131 7.70 0.47 7.85
CA PHE A 131 6.78 -0.63 7.55
C PHE A 131 7.08 -1.80 8.48
N LEU A 132 6.35 -1.85 9.59
CA LEU A 132 6.61 -2.74 10.70
C LEU A 132 5.47 -3.74 10.87
N PRO A 133 5.77 -5.01 11.18
CA PRO A 133 4.75 -5.95 11.64
C PRO A 133 4.18 -5.48 12.99
N ALA A 134 2.91 -5.78 13.25
CA ALA A 134 2.28 -5.47 14.52
C ALA A 134 2.99 -6.17 15.69
N ASP A 135 2.92 -5.58 16.88
CA ASP A 135 3.54 -6.15 18.08
C ASP A 135 3.05 -7.60 18.31
N GLY A 136 4.00 -8.50 18.56
CA GLY A 136 3.69 -9.92 18.79
C GLY A 136 3.43 -10.75 17.52
N THR A 137 3.58 -10.17 16.32
CA THR A 137 3.55 -10.94 15.07
C THR A 137 4.68 -11.96 15.05
N ALA A 138 4.32 -13.26 15.03
CA ALA A 138 5.29 -14.34 14.92
C ALA A 138 5.99 -14.32 13.55
N GLY A 139 7.26 -14.70 13.51
CA GLY A 139 8.02 -14.83 12.25
C GLY A 139 8.80 -13.58 11.81
N CYS A 140 8.64 -12.43 12.47
CA CYS A 140 9.44 -11.22 12.19
C CYS A 140 10.34 -10.81 13.39
N PRO A 141 11.34 -11.61 13.78
CA PRO A 141 12.15 -11.37 14.98
C PRO A 141 13.04 -10.12 14.90
N LYS A 142 13.28 -9.58 13.70
CA LYS A 142 14.05 -8.36 13.47
C LYS A 142 13.18 -7.10 13.35
N GLY A 143 11.86 -7.22 13.49
CA GLY A 143 10.92 -6.18 13.12
C GLY A 143 10.75 -6.07 11.59
N GLY A 144 10.42 -4.87 11.11
CA GLY A 144 10.27 -4.58 9.69
C GLY A 144 11.21 -3.46 9.20
N PRO A 145 11.25 -3.20 7.88
CA PRO A 145 12.10 -2.16 7.30
C PRO A 145 11.71 -0.75 7.75
N ARG A 146 12.71 0.14 7.75
CA ARG A 146 12.58 1.57 8.05
C ARG A 146 13.40 2.37 7.06
N CYS A 147 12.85 3.49 6.60
CA CYS A 147 13.51 4.51 5.81
C CYS A 147 13.11 5.87 6.40
N ASP A 148 13.76 6.22 7.51
CA ASP A 148 13.47 7.40 8.33
C ASP A 148 14.36 8.61 8.02
N ALA A 149 15.32 8.45 7.09
CA ALA A 149 16.19 9.52 6.65
C ALA A 149 15.44 10.58 5.84
N ASP A 150 15.79 11.85 6.02
CA ASP A 150 15.34 12.93 5.15
C ASP A 150 16.16 12.94 3.85
N ILE A 151 15.80 12.04 2.92
CA ILE A 151 16.42 11.94 1.60
C ILE A 151 16.14 13.21 0.77
N THR A 152 14.99 13.87 0.99
CA THR A 152 14.65 15.10 0.24
C THR A 152 15.65 16.23 0.49
N ALA A 153 16.11 16.41 1.74
CA ALA A 153 17.10 17.42 2.09
C ALA A 153 18.50 17.18 1.50
N GLN A 154 18.81 15.93 1.12
CA GLN A 154 20.11 15.53 0.58
C GLN A 154 20.02 15.13 -0.90
N CYS A 155 18.89 15.39 -1.55
CA CYS A 155 18.65 14.96 -2.92
C CYS A 155 19.63 15.65 -3.90
N PRO A 156 20.43 14.89 -4.66
CA PRO A 156 21.28 15.44 -5.71
C PRO A 156 20.46 16.24 -6.73
N ALA A 157 21.05 17.30 -7.28
CA ALA A 157 20.33 18.26 -8.11
C ALA A 157 19.67 17.62 -9.34
N GLU A 158 20.32 16.61 -9.92
CA GLU A 158 19.82 15.82 -11.05
C GLU A 158 18.57 14.98 -10.74
N PHE A 159 18.26 14.74 -9.46
CA PHE A 159 17.14 13.91 -9.01
C PHE A 159 16.03 14.69 -8.30
N GLN A 160 16.22 16.00 -8.07
CA GLN A 160 15.24 16.82 -7.39
C GLN A 160 13.93 16.89 -8.18
N ALA A 161 12.81 16.68 -7.48
CA ALA A 161 11.47 16.87 -7.98
C ALA A 161 10.66 17.74 -6.98
N PRO A 162 9.56 18.37 -7.41
CA PRO A 162 8.64 19.01 -6.49
C PRO A 162 8.23 18.03 -5.39
N GLY A 163 8.46 18.40 -4.12
CA GLY A 163 8.08 17.62 -2.96
C GLY A 163 8.82 16.29 -2.76
N GLY A 164 9.88 15.99 -3.52
CA GLY A 164 10.57 14.71 -3.41
C GLY A 164 11.91 14.60 -4.15
N CYS A 165 12.43 13.38 -4.19
CA CYS A 165 13.66 12.99 -4.85
C CYS A 165 13.39 11.77 -5.74
N ASN A 166 13.54 11.91 -7.05
CA ASN A 166 13.36 10.80 -7.98
C ASN A 166 14.49 9.78 -7.86
N ASN A 167 14.21 8.57 -8.30
CA ASN A 167 15.26 7.59 -8.55
C ASN A 167 15.90 7.81 -9.94
N ALA A 168 17.13 7.36 -10.11
CA ALA A 168 17.85 7.39 -11.38
C ALA A 168 17.07 6.72 -12.52
N CYS A 169 16.38 5.60 -12.26
CA CYS A 169 15.56 4.93 -13.28
C CYS A 169 14.44 5.84 -13.82
N THR A 170 13.78 6.60 -12.95
CA THR A 170 12.74 7.57 -13.32
C THR A 170 13.29 8.69 -14.21
N VAL A 171 14.50 9.17 -13.90
CA VAL A 171 15.12 10.31 -14.57
C VAL A 171 15.79 9.92 -15.88
N PHE A 172 16.66 8.91 -15.86
CA PHE A 172 17.50 8.53 -17.00
C PHE A 172 16.83 7.52 -17.93
N LYS A 173 16.04 6.59 -17.38
CA LYS A 173 15.35 5.53 -18.14
C LYS A 173 16.31 4.67 -18.96
N GLU A 174 17.41 4.29 -18.32
CA GLU A 174 18.46 3.43 -18.87
C GLU A 174 18.54 2.12 -18.06
N ASP A 175 19.11 1.07 -18.64
CA ASP A 175 19.18 -0.28 -18.02
C ASP A 175 20.21 -0.40 -16.87
N GLN A 176 21.01 0.64 -16.61
CA GLN A 176 22.24 0.62 -15.80
C GLN A 176 22.03 0.49 -14.30
#